data_AF-A0A965ZB41-F1
#
_entry.id   AF-A0A965ZB41-F1
#
_cell.length_a   1.000
_cell.length_b   1.000
_cell.length_c   1.000
_cell.angle_alpha   90.00
_cell.angle_beta   90.00
_cell.angle_gamma   90.00
#
_symmetry.space_group_name_H-M   'P 1'
#
loop_
_entity.id
_entity.type
_entity.pdbx_description
1 polymer ?
#
loop_
_entity_poly.entity_id
_entity_poly.type
_entity_poly.pdbx_seq_one_letter_code
_entity_poly.pdbx_strand_id
1 'polypeptide(L)'
;MKIADEQEILKAYEKGEMKARRPSKELMAELSSASEATFKKDRRINIRISAHDLMGIQRKASQKGLPYQALIGGLIHQYVEGDLMEKA
;
A
#
# COMPACT_ATOMS: atom_id res chain seq x y z
N MET A 1 1.07 -5.95 12.58
CA MET A 1 -0.40 -6.13 12.57
C MET A 1 -0.67 -7.60 12.89
N LYS A 2 -1.47 -7.86 13.92
CA LYS A 2 -1.48 -9.14 14.64
C LYS A 2 -2.30 -10.18 13.86
N ILE A 3 -1.74 -11.37 13.64
CA ILE A 3 -2.41 -12.55 13.05
C ILE A 3 -3.68 -12.95 13.83
N ALA A 4 -3.80 -12.50 15.09
CA ALA A 4 -4.98 -12.67 15.93
C ALA A 4 -6.24 -12.01 15.35
N ASP A 5 -6.08 -10.86 14.69
CA ASP A 5 -7.21 -10.06 14.20
C ASP A 5 -7.88 -10.74 12.99
N GLU A 6 -7.09 -11.39 12.13
CA GLU A 6 -7.61 -12.10 10.94
C GLU A 6 -8.45 -13.33 11.31
N GLN A 7 -8.00 -14.11 12.30
CA GLN A 7 -8.73 -15.31 12.73
C GLN A 7 -10.03 -14.98 13.46
N GLU A 8 -10.06 -13.86 14.17
CA GLU A 8 -11.26 -13.40 14.89
C GLU A 8 -12.31 -12.86 13.91
N ILE A 9 -11.88 -12.13 12.88
CA ILE A 9 -12.73 -11.70 11.75
C ILE A 9 -13.30 -12.92 11.00
N LEU A 10 -12.48 -13.96 10.75
CA LEU A 10 -12.94 -15.17 10.06
C LEU A 10 -14.03 -15.89 10.85
N LYS A 11 -13.84 -16.04 12.17
CA LYS A 11 -14.80 -16.69 13.07
C LYS A 11 -16.11 -15.90 13.19
N ALA A 12 -16.05 -14.57 13.19
CA ALA A 12 -17.23 -13.70 13.22
C ALA A 12 -18.00 -13.70 11.87
N TYR A 13 -17.29 -13.88 10.75
CA TYR A 13 -17.89 -14.07 9.44
C TYR A 13 -18.58 -15.45 9.32
N GLU A 14 -17.91 -16.52 9.75
CA GLU A 14 -18.46 -17.89 9.74
C GLU A 14 -19.67 -18.06 10.69
N LYS A 15 -19.69 -17.34 11.82
CA LYS A 15 -20.83 -17.28 12.75
C LYS A 15 -22.03 -16.47 12.23
N GLY A 16 -21.90 -15.78 11.09
CA GLY A 16 -22.99 -14.99 10.49
C GLY A 16 -23.29 -13.67 11.21
N GLU A 17 -22.46 -13.27 12.18
CA GLU A 17 -22.57 -11.98 12.90
C GLU A 17 -22.09 -10.81 12.04
N MET A 18 -21.25 -11.08 11.03
CA MET A 18 -20.75 -10.09 10.09
C MET A 18 -21.40 -10.27 8.70
N LYS A 19 -22.36 -9.42 8.34
CA LYS A 19 -22.86 -9.36 6.97
C LYS A 19 -21.92 -8.51 6.12
N ALA A 20 -21.26 -9.12 5.14
CA ALA A 20 -20.53 -8.38 4.11
C ALA A 20 -21.49 -7.43 3.40
N ARG A 21 -21.44 -6.14 3.74
CA ARG A 21 -22.19 -5.11 3.04
C ARG A 21 -21.48 -4.90 1.71
N ARG A 22 -22.17 -5.18 0.61
CA ARG A 22 -21.70 -4.74 -0.71
C ARG A 22 -21.49 -3.22 -0.62
N PRO A 23 -20.28 -2.71 -0.86
CA PRO A 23 -20.02 -1.28 -0.81
C PRO A 23 -20.97 -0.59 -1.79
N SER A 24 -21.60 0.50 -1.35
CA SER A 24 -22.47 1.28 -2.24
C SER A 24 -21.63 1.79 -3.42
N LYS A 25 -22.26 1.97 -4.59
CA LYS A 25 -21.57 2.54 -5.75
C LYS A 25 -20.93 3.90 -5.43
N GLU A 26 -21.55 4.66 -4.51
CA GLU A 26 -21.06 5.93 -3.99
C GLU A 26 -19.78 5.77 -3.17
N LEU A 27 -19.73 4.81 -2.24
CA LEU A 27 -18.51 4.55 -1.46
C LEU A 27 -17.35 4.07 -2.34
N MET A 28 -17.64 3.26 -3.36
CA MET A 28 -16.64 2.84 -4.35
C MET A 28 -16.12 4.01 -5.18
N ALA A 29 -17.00 4.92 -5.61
CA ALA A 29 -16.62 6.11 -6.35
C ALA A 29 -15.79 7.08 -5.48
N GLU A 30 -16.18 7.26 -4.21
CA GLU A 30 -15.46 8.09 -3.25
C GLU A 30 -14.06 7.55 -2.97
N LEU A 31 -13.93 6.25 -2.69
CA LEU A 31 -12.64 5.59 -2.49
C LEU A 31 -11.76 5.63 -3.75
N SER A 32 -12.35 5.47 -4.94
CA SER A 32 -11.62 5.61 -6.21
C SER A 32 -11.12 7.04 -6.40
N SER A 33 -11.96 8.04 -6.13
CA SER A 33 -11.61 9.45 -6.30
C SER A 33 -10.55 9.92 -5.30
N ALA A 34 -10.62 9.46 -4.04
CA ALA A 34 -9.62 9.72 -3.02
C ALA A 34 -8.28 9.09 -3.39
N SER A 35 -8.31 7.85 -3.91
CA SER A 35 -7.11 7.20 -4.42
C SER A 35 -6.51 7.97 -5.59
N GLU A 36 -7.30 8.29 -6.61
CA GLU A 36 -6.84 9.04 -7.79
C GLU A 36 -6.27 10.42 -7.46
N ALA A 37 -6.87 11.14 -6.50
CA ALA A 37 -6.40 12.43 -6.04
C ALA A 37 -5.04 12.31 -5.30
N THR A 38 -4.88 11.31 -4.43
CA THR A 38 -3.66 11.09 -3.66
C THR A 38 -2.52 10.48 -4.49
N PHE A 39 -2.85 9.66 -5.49
CA PHE A 39 -1.87 9.05 -6.40
C PHE A 39 -1.35 10.00 -7.48
N LYS A 40 -1.92 11.21 -7.62
CA LYS A 40 -1.52 12.17 -8.65
C LYS A 40 -0.14 12.76 -8.33
N LYS A 41 0.90 12.18 -8.95
CA LYS A 41 2.29 12.64 -8.85
C LYS A 41 2.47 13.98 -9.58
N ASP A 42 2.24 15.08 -8.89
CA ASP A 42 2.29 16.45 -9.43
C ASP A 42 3.71 17.07 -9.39
N ARG A 43 4.62 16.52 -8.59
CA ARG A 43 5.98 17.04 -8.38
C ARG A 43 7.06 16.01 -8.72
N ARG A 44 8.15 16.47 -9.33
CA ARG A 44 9.33 15.67 -9.69
C ARG A 44 10.50 15.99 -8.75
N ILE A 45 11.24 14.96 -8.34
CA ILE A 45 12.47 15.09 -7.55
C ILE A 45 13.60 14.31 -8.24
N ASN A 46 14.84 14.81 -8.18
CA ASN A 46 16.02 14.12 -8.66
C ASN A 46 16.87 13.69 -7.45
N ILE A 47 17.15 12.39 -7.33
CA ILE A 47 17.91 11.82 -6.21
C ILE A 47 19.10 11.05 -6.77
N ARG A 48 20.28 11.22 -6.17
CA ARG A 48 21.43 10.35 -6.40
C ARG A 48 21.38 9.18 -5.43
N ILE A 49 21.56 7.97 -5.94
CA ILE A 49 21.62 6.73 -5.16
C ILE A 49 22.81 5.90 -5.60
N SER A 50 23.32 5.05 -4.72
CA SER A 50 24.42 4.16 -5.05
C SER A 50 24.00 3.11 -6.08
N ALA A 51 24.95 2.62 -6.89
CA ALA A 51 24.69 1.56 -7.86
C ALA A 51 24.22 0.26 -7.18
N HIS A 52 24.78 -0.05 -6.01
CA HIS A 52 24.38 -1.19 -5.20
C HIS A 52 22.90 -1.11 -4.78
N ASP A 53 22.46 0.05 -4.30
CA ASP A 53 21.08 0.23 -3.83
C ASP A 53 20.10 0.22 -4.99
N LEU A 54 20.44 0.84 -6.13
CA LEU A 54 19.62 0.79 -7.34
C LEU A 54 19.37 -0.66 -7.79
N MET A 55 20.42 -1.49 -7.82
CA MET A 55 20.28 -2.92 -8.14
C MET A 55 19.40 -3.66 -7.12
N GLY A 56 19.56 -3.36 -5.83
CA GLY A 56 18.74 -3.93 -4.77
C GLY A 56 17.25 -3.60 -4.92
N ILE A 57 16.94 -2.34 -5.24
CA ILE A 57 15.57 -1.87 -5.48
C ILE A 57 14.98 -2.54 -6.73
N GLN A 58 15.72 -2.59 -7.84
CA GLN A 58 15.27 -3.25 -9.07
C GLN A 58 14.94 -4.72 -8.86
N ARG A 59 15.75 -5.44 -8.08
CA ARG A 59 15.51 -6.84 -7.72
C ARG A 59 14.22 -6.98 -6.90
N LYS A 60 14.05 -6.18 -5.85
CA LYS A 60 12.84 -6.21 -5.00
C LYS A 60 11.57 -5.82 -5.77
N ALA A 61 11.67 -4.86 -6.69
CA ALA A 61 10.57 -4.43 -7.53
C ALA A 61 10.15 -5.55 -8.50
N SER A 62 11.13 -6.22 -9.13
CA SER A 62 10.89 -7.36 -10.02
C SER A 62 10.22 -8.53 -9.29
N GLN A 63 10.65 -8.85 -8.06
CA GLN A 63 10.02 -9.87 -7.23
C GLN A 63 8.55 -9.57 -6.91
N LYS A 64 8.20 -8.28 -6.77
CA LYS A 64 6.83 -7.83 -6.52
C LYS A 64 6.02 -7.61 -7.81
N GLY A 65 6.62 -7.80 -8.99
CA GLY A 65 5.98 -7.53 -10.28
C GLY A 65 5.69 -6.05 -10.52
N LEU A 66 6.42 -5.13 -9.88
CA LEU A 66 6.22 -3.69 -9.96
C LEU A 66 7.41 -2.99 -10.63
N PRO A 67 7.20 -1.88 -11.36
CA PRO A 67 8.29 -1.01 -11.77
C PRO A 67 9.07 -0.48 -10.56
N TYR A 68 10.39 -0.35 -10.67
CA TYR A 68 11.22 0.13 -9.56
C TYR A 68 10.86 1.56 -9.13
N GLN A 69 10.43 2.41 -10.06
CA GLN A 69 9.94 3.76 -9.76
C GLN A 69 8.64 3.75 -8.96
N ALA A 70 7.75 2.77 -9.23
CA ALA A 70 6.51 2.60 -8.49
C ALA A 70 6.79 2.13 -7.06
N LEU A 71 7.75 1.20 -6.89
CA LEU A 71 8.21 0.76 -5.57
C LEU A 71 8.79 1.92 -4.76
N ILE A 72 9.67 2.74 -5.36
CA ILE A 72 10.26 3.90 -4.69
C ILE A 72 9.17 4.89 -4.26
N GLY A 73 8.22 5.21 -5.15
CA GLY A 73 7.11 6.11 -4.83
C GLY A 73 6.22 5.58 -3.71
N GLY A 74 5.93 4.27 -3.72
CA GLY A 74 5.15 3.62 -2.66
C GLY A 74 5.86 3.63 -1.31
N LEU A 75 7.19 3.43 -1.28
CA LEU A 75 7.98 3.52 -0.05
C LEU A 75 7.97 4.93 0.52
N ILE A 76 8.12 5.97 -0.31
CA ILE A 76 8.03 7.37 0.14
C ILE A 76 6.66 7.66 0.72
N HIS A 77 5.60 7.23 0.04
CA HIS A 77 4.23 7.41 0.51
C HIS A 77 3.99 6.70 1.86
N GLN A 78 4.33 5.42 1.96
CA GLN A 78 4.22 4.64 3.21
C GLN A 78 5.04 5.24 4.36
N TYR A 79 6.20 5.86 4.05
CA TYR A 79 7.03 6.52 5.05
C TYR A 79 6.37 7.81 5.57
N VAL A 80 5.78 8.59 4.67
CA VAL A 80 5.07 9.84 5.03
C VAL A 80 3.75 9.55 5.76
N GLU A 81 3.04 8.50 5.38
CA GLU A 81 1.77 8.10 6.02
C GLU A 81 1.97 7.36 7.36
N GLY A 82 3.20 7.00 7.71
CA GLY A 82 3.55 6.37 9.00
C GLY A 82 3.39 4.85 9.05
N ASP A 83 3.12 4.19 7.92
CA ASP A 83 2.98 2.73 7.82
C ASP A 83 4.32 1.99 7.77
N LEU A 84 5.41 2.69 7.48
CA LEU A 84 6.77 2.15 7.60
C LEU A 84 7.30 2.36 9.02
N MET A 85 7.09 1.37 9.89
CA MET A 85 7.81 1.31 11.17
C MET A 85 9.30 1.16 10.91
N GLU A 86 10.09 2.20 11.23
CA GLU A 86 11.53 2.04 11.42
C GLU A 86 11.75 1.01 12.53
N LYS A 87 12.31 -0.16 12.19
CA LYS A 87 12.83 -1.06 13.21
C LYS A 87 14.08 -0.39 13.79
N ALA A 88 13.92 0.20 14.97
CA ALA A 88 15.03 0.61 15.83
C ALA A 88 15.89 -0.60 16.25
#